data_AF-A0A2V4E421-F1
#
_entry.id   AF-A0A2V4E421-F1
#
_cell.length_a   1.000
_cell.length_b   1.000
_cell.length_c   1.000
_cell.angle_alpha   90.00
_cell.angle_beta   90.00
_cell.angle_gamma   90.00
#
_symmetry.space_group_name_H-M   'P 1'
#
loop_
_entity.id
_entity.type
_entity.pdbx_description
1 polymer ?
#
loop_
_entity_poly.entity_id
_entity_poly.type
_entity_poly.pdbx_seq_one_letter_code
_entity_poly.pdbx_strand_id
1 'polypeptide(L)'
;MFHLFADLDFSTIILLVLALFFVLFYEAINGFHDTANAVATVIYTRALKEQLAVFMAGMFNFFGVLLGGLSVAYAIVHLLPTDLLLNVSSAHGLAMVFSILFAAIIWNLGTWYVGIPASSSHTLIGAIIGVALANAFIMDTSIIEALNIPKMIQIFLSLIISPIIGLVIAGLMIFLLRKYWTRKGQSKKRSKKRERIFMTPEQREKLYGKKKPPFWIRIMLIISAAGVSFSHGANDGQKGIGLLMLVLMGIAPAGFIVNMGASTYEITNTRNAIHNIEEYFISHNEDLNSVIGKQSAVDTAIPENDLNKYHCDYSKSFITLGIANNLFNKINDYDSLNVDQRSQARRILLCLSDTVSHVAKQPNLSNKDKQYLKSLNNDLLKTVEYAPIWIIIGVASALAVGTMIGWRRVAITIGEKIGKKGMTYAQGVSAQITTALSIGIASYTGMPVSTTQVLSSSVAGTMIVDGGGVQSKTIKNIALTWVLTLPISILLSGSLFWLAQKLI
;
A
#
# COMPACT_ATOMS: atom_id res chain seq x y z
N MET A 1 14.35 5.15 -23.15
CA MET A 1 14.37 4.30 -21.93
C MET A 1 15.79 3.89 -21.55
N PHE A 2 16.60 3.30 -22.45
CA PHE A 2 18.00 2.94 -22.14
C PHE A 2 18.92 4.13 -21.83
N HIS A 3 18.60 5.31 -22.36
CA HIS A 3 19.35 6.54 -22.07
C HIS A 3 19.27 6.99 -20.59
N LEU A 4 18.25 6.52 -19.84
CA LEU A 4 18.10 6.82 -18.40
C LEU A 4 19.11 6.05 -17.52
N PHE A 5 19.81 5.06 -18.10
CA PHE A 5 20.79 4.23 -17.42
C PHE A 5 22.19 4.36 -18.03
N ALA A 6 22.37 5.27 -19.01
CA ALA A 6 23.60 5.38 -19.78
C ALA A 6 24.80 5.87 -18.95
N ASP A 7 24.54 6.60 -17.87
CA ASP A 7 25.56 7.18 -16.98
C ASP A 7 25.93 6.24 -15.81
N LEU A 8 25.37 5.03 -15.75
CA LEU A 8 25.62 4.08 -14.66
C LEU A 8 26.79 3.14 -14.98
N ASP A 9 27.68 2.95 -14.00
CA ASP A 9 28.72 1.93 -14.08
C ASP A 9 28.14 0.52 -14.26
N PHE A 10 28.87 -0.35 -14.94
CA PHE A 10 28.44 -1.72 -15.23
C PHE A 10 28.07 -2.51 -13.96
N SER A 11 28.82 -2.35 -12.87
CA SER A 11 28.51 -2.95 -11.57
C SER A 11 27.17 -2.47 -11.02
N THR A 12 26.89 -1.18 -11.13
CA THR A 12 25.64 -0.56 -10.67
C THR A 12 24.45 -1.03 -11.51
N ILE A 13 24.63 -1.23 -12.82
CA ILE A 13 23.60 -1.82 -13.69
C ILE A 13 23.27 -3.26 -13.26
N ILE A 14 24.29 -4.09 -13.00
CA ILE A 14 24.05 -5.47 -12.52
C ILE A 14 23.29 -5.47 -11.21
N LEU A 15 23.70 -4.63 -10.25
CA LEU A 15 23.03 -4.51 -8.95
C LEU A 15 21.60 -3.99 -9.09
N LEU A 16 21.36 -3.04 -9.98
CA LEU A 16 20.02 -2.56 -10.28
C LEU A 16 19.15 -3.70 -10.81
N VAL A 17 19.61 -4.43 -11.82
CA VAL A 17 18.87 -5.58 -12.38
C VAL A 17 18.56 -6.61 -11.30
N LEU A 18 19.52 -6.89 -10.42
CA LEU A 18 19.33 -7.81 -9.29
C LEU A 18 18.31 -7.29 -8.27
N ALA A 19 18.37 -6.01 -7.91
CA ALA A 19 17.43 -5.39 -7.00
C ALA A 19 16.00 -5.39 -7.57
N LEU A 20 15.85 -5.03 -8.85
CA LEU A 20 14.58 -5.10 -9.57
C LEU A 20 14.02 -6.52 -9.58
N PHE A 21 14.87 -7.52 -9.84
CA PHE A 21 14.47 -8.92 -9.77
C PHE A 21 13.98 -9.30 -8.38
N PHE A 22 14.69 -8.91 -7.31
CA PHE A 22 14.25 -9.21 -5.94
C PHE A 22 12.96 -8.51 -5.53
N VAL A 23 12.71 -7.27 -5.98
CA VAL A 23 11.42 -6.60 -5.76
C VAL A 23 10.29 -7.38 -6.43
N LEU A 24 10.46 -7.76 -7.71
CA LEU A 24 9.46 -8.55 -8.43
C LEU A 24 9.28 -9.94 -7.81
N PHE A 25 10.36 -10.55 -7.33
CA PHE A 25 10.30 -11.84 -6.64
C PHE A 25 9.57 -11.73 -5.30
N TYR A 26 9.86 -10.70 -4.51
CA TYR A 26 9.12 -10.37 -3.29
C TYR A 26 7.62 -10.20 -3.57
N GLU A 27 7.27 -9.49 -4.65
CA GLU A 27 5.88 -9.31 -5.02
C GLU A 27 5.21 -10.62 -5.47
N ALA A 28 5.92 -11.48 -6.19
CA ALA A 28 5.43 -12.81 -6.51
C ALA A 28 5.17 -13.63 -5.24
N ILE A 29 6.04 -13.51 -4.21
CA ILE A 29 5.84 -14.15 -2.90
C ILE A 29 4.62 -13.59 -2.19
N ASN A 30 4.37 -12.27 -2.25
CA ASN A 30 3.13 -11.68 -1.72
C ASN A 30 1.92 -12.32 -2.40
N GLY A 31 1.96 -12.47 -3.73
CA GLY A 31 0.95 -13.23 -4.48
C GLY A 31 0.69 -14.62 -3.91
N PHE A 32 1.72 -15.35 -3.46
CA PHE A 32 1.57 -16.69 -2.85
C PHE A 32 0.70 -16.66 -1.59
N HIS A 33 0.97 -15.73 -0.69
CA HIS A 33 0.25 -15.59 0.58
C HIS A 33 -1.19 -15.17 0.36
N ASP A 34 -1.39 -14.24 -0.55
CA ASP A 34 -2.68 -13.58 -0.66
C ASP A 34 -3.63 -14.22 -1.66
N THR A 35 -3.17 -15.20 -2.45
CA THR A 35 -4.08 -16.06 -3.22
C THR A 35 -5.11 -16.73 -2.31
N ALA A 36 -4.65 -17.18 -1.14
CA ALA A 36 -5.47 -17.84 -0.15
C ALA A 36 -6.66 -16.96 0.27
N ASN A 37 -6.47 -15.63 0.26
CA ASN A 37 -7.48 -14.69 0.72
C ASN A 37 -8.70 -14.64 -0.21
N ALA A 38 -8.49 -14.63 -1.52
CA ALA A 38 -9.60 -14.55 -2.47
C ALA A 38 -10.18 -15.91 -2.84
N VAL A 39 -9.33 -16.95 -2.85
CA VAL A 39 -9.64 -18.24 -3.49
C VAL A 39 -10.21 -19.26 -2.50
N ALA A 40 -9.80 -19.23 -1.23
CA ALA A 40 -10.20 -20.25 -0.25
C ALA A 40 -11.73 -20.35 -0.14
N THR A 41 -12.41 -19.22 0.03
CA THR A 41 -13.87 -19.16 0.14
C THR A 41 -14.59 -19.82 -1.04
N VAL A 42 -14.14 -19.60 -2.29
CA VAL A 42 -14.79 -20.11 -3.51
C VAL A 42 -14.49 -21.60 -3.73
N ILE A 43 -13.27 -22.04 -3.41
CA ILE A 43 -12.88 -23.45 -3.49
C ILE A 43 -13.64 -24.25 -2.44
N TYR A 44 -13.59 -23.84 -1.17
CA TYR A 44 -14.17 -24.60 -0.06
C TYR A 44 -15.69 -24.58 -0.07
N THR A 45 -16.32 -23.54 -0.63
CA THR A 45 -17.77 -23.54 -0.89
C THR A 45 -18.16 -24.35 -2.13
N ARG A 46 -17.21 -24.95 -2.84
CA ARG A 46 -17.41 -25.69 -4.11
C ARG A 46 -18.10 -24.83 -5.18
N ALA A 47 -17.88 -23.52 -5.15
CA ALA A 47 -18.44 -22.57 -6.10
C ALA A 47 -17.67 -22.57 -7.44
N LEU A 48 -16.35 -22.76 -7.40
CA LEU A 48 -15.51 -22.81 -8.61
C LEU A 48 -14.44 -23.90 -8.46
N LYS A 49 -13.96 -24.43 -9.59
CA LYS A 49 -12.80 -25.34 -9.58
C LYS A 49 -11.55 -24.55 -9.22
N GLU A 50 -10.62 -25.20 -8.54
CA GLU A 50 -9.39 -24.60 -8.02
C GLU A 50 -8.60 -23.85 -9.10
N GLN A 51 -8.36 -24.50 -10.24
CA GLN A 51 -7.62 -23.92 -11.37
C GLN A 51 -8.26 -22.62 -11.90
N LEU A 52 -9.59 -22.61 -12.03
CA LEU A 52 -10.33 -21.43 -12.51
C LEU A 52 -10.36 -20.32 -11.47
N ALA A 53 -10.46 -20.67 -10.18
CA ALA A 53 -10.47 -19.71 -9.09
C ALA A 53 -9.14 -18.98 -8.96
N VAL A 54 -8.04 -19.73 -9.08
CA VAL A 54 -6.68 -19.20 -9.04
C VAL A 54 -6.37 -18.32 -10.25
N PHE A 55 -6.75 -18.76 -11.46
CA PHE A 55 -6.57 -17.95 -12.66
C PHE A 55 -7.37 -16.64 -12.60
N MET A 56 -8.64 -16.71 -12.16
CA MET A 56 -9.47 -15.53 -11.94
C MET A 56 -8.84 -14.58 -10.92
N ALA A 57 -8.36 -15.10 -9.78
CA ALA A 57 -7.71 -14.28 -8.77
C ALA A 57 -6.46 -13.58 -9.32
N GLY A 58 -5.62 -14.29 -10.09
CA GLY A 58 -4.46 -13.70 -10.74
C GLY A 58 -4.81 -12.58 -11.73
N MET A 59 -5.84 -12.77 -12.57
CA MET A 59 -6.30 -11.70 -13.50
C MET A 59 -6.84 -10.48 -12.75
N PHE A 60 -7.67 -10.67 -11.72
CA PHE A 60 -8.21 -9.54 -10.97
C PHE A 60 -7.14 -8.85 -10.11
N ASN A 61 -6.14 -9.58 -9.59
CA ASN A 61 -4.95 -8.97 -8.99
C ASN A 61 -4.22 -8.09 -10.00
N PHE A 62 -3.96 -8.59 -11.21
CA PHE A 62 -3.32 -7.83 -12.30
C PHE A 62 -4.05 -6.52 -12.60
N PHE A 63 -5.37 -6.58 -12.82
CA PHE A 63 -6.19 -5.38 -13.06
C PHE A 63 -6.29 -4.48 -11.84
N GLY A 64 -6.26 -5.06 -10.64
CA GLY A 64 -6.18 -4.32 -9.39
C GLY A 64 -4.95 -3.42 -9.34
N VAL A 65 -3.78 -3.94 -9.70
CA VAL A 65 -2.55 -3.13 -9.77
C VAL A 65 -2.67 -2.03 -10.83
N LEU A 66 -3.14 -2.35 -12.03
CA LEU A 66 -3.26 -1.38 -13.13
C LEU A 66 -4.22 -0.23 -12.84
N LEU A 67 -5.31 -0.49 -12.11
CA LEU A 67 -6.37 0.48 -11.85
C LEU A 67 -6.36 1.03 -10.41
N GLY A 68 -5.42 0.58 -9.57
CA GLY A 68 -5.37 0.89 -8.13
C GLY A 68 -4.89 2.29 -7.77
N GLY A 69 -4.22 2.98 -8.70
CA GLY A 69 -3.56 4.27 -8.45
C GLY A 69 -2.16 4.13 -7.85
N LEU A 70 -1.61 5.23 -7.31
CA LEU A 70 -0.24 5.30 -6.76
C LEU A 70 -0.16 5.80 -5.30
N SER A 71 -1.30 6.11 -4.68
CA SER A 71 -1.34 6.73 -3.35
C SER A 71 -0.72 5.86 -2.24
N VAL A 72 -0.94 4.54 -2.27
CA VAL A 72 -0.30 3.60 -1.34
C VAL A 72 1.19 3.45 -1.66
N ALA A 73 1.56 3.47 -2.94
CA ALA A 73 2.96 3.39 -3.36
C ALA A 73 3.76 4.57 -2.78
N TYR A 74 3.22 5.79 -2.91
CA TYR A 74 3.86 6.99 -2.37
C TYR A 74 3.77 7.10 -0.84
N ALA A 75 2.79 6.48 -0.20
CA ALA A 75 2.82 6.32 1.26
C ALA A 75 4.02 5.46 1.73
N ILE A 76 4.43 4.44 0.95
CA ILE A 76 5.65 3.66 1.21
C ILE A 76 6.90 4.47 0.87
N VAL A 77 6.91 5.18 -0.27
CA VAL A 77 8.07 6.01 -0.68
C VAL A 77 8.36 7.09 0.37
N HIS A 78 7.32 7.77 0.88
CA HIS A 78 7.44 8.83 1.88
C HIS A 78 7.69 8.33 3.30
N LEU A 79 7.72 7.01 3.53
CA LEU A 79 8.09 6.44 4.83
C LEU A 79 9.60 6.54 5.07
N LEU A 80 10.41 6.45 4.01
CA LEU A 80 11.85 6.66 4.06
C LEU A 80 12.17 8.15 3.80
N PRO A 81 13.00 8.79 4.64
CA PRO A 81 13.45 10.16 4.38
C PRO A 81 14.11 10.28 3.01
N THR A 82 13.86 11.38 2.31
CA THR A 82 14.45 11.65 0.98
C THR A 82 15.97 11.67 1.03
N ASP A 83 16.55 12.06 2.17
CA ASP A 83 18.01 12.16 2.33
C ASP A 83 18.68 10.77 2.38
N LEU A 84 17.94 9.75 2.83
CA LEU A 84 18.35 8.36 2.79
C LEU A 84 18.34 7.81 1.36
N LEU A 85 17.51 8.37 0.48
CA LEU A 85 17.38 7.98 -0.94
C LEU A 85 18.42 8.64 -1.83
N LEU A 86 18.94 9.80 -1.46
CA LEU A 86 19.88 10.58 -2.27
C LEU A 86 21.34 10.15 -2.10
N ASN A 87 21.68 9.47 -0.99
CA ASN A 87 23.02 8.90 -0.76
C ASN A 87 23.16 7.44 -1.26
N VAL A 88 22.22 6.95 -2.08
CA VAL A 88 22.12 5.52 -2.41
C VAL A 88 23.10 5.03 -3.49
N SER A 89 23.72 5.95 -4.21
CA SER A 89 24.83 5.63 -5.12
C SER A 89 26.06 5.07 -4.39
N SER A 90 26.14 5.26 -3.07
CA SER A 90 27.16 4.65 -2.23
C SER A 90 26.85 3.18 -1.92
N ALA A 91 27.90 2.39 -1.66
CA ALA A 91 27.75 1.00 -1.24
C ALA A 91 26.82 0.82 -0.01
N HIS A 92 26.77 1.82 0.89
CA HIS A 92 25.85 1.89 2.03
C HIS A 92 24.38 1.88 1.61
N GLY A 93 24.01 2.64 0.58
CA GLY A 93 22.66 2.71 0.04
C GLY A 93 22.14 1.40 -0.49
N LEU A 94 22.97 0.75 -1.29
CA LEU A 94 22.69 -0.58 -1.83
C LEU A 94 22.52 -1.59 -0.69
N ALA A 95 23.39 -1.55 0.32
CA ALA A 95 23.27 -2.41 1.50
C ALA A 95 21.93 -2.23 2.23
N MET A 96 21.43 -0.99 2.36
CA MET A 96 20.10 -0.72 2.93
C MET A 96 18.99 -1.40 2.13
N VAL A 97 18.95 -1.15 0.82
CA VAL A 97 17.92 -1.70 -0.09
C VAL A 97 17.91 -3.23 -0.05
N PHE A 98 19.07 -3.87 -0.19
CA PHE A 98 19.15 -5.33 -0.17
C PHE A 98 18.76 -5.91 1.20
N SER A 99 19.11 -5.25 2.30
CA SER A 99 18.74 -5.70 3.65
C SER A 99 17.24 -5.66 3.89
N ILE A 100 16.55 -4.62 3.39
CA ILE A 100 15.08 -4.55 3.42
C ILE A 100 14.48 -5.71 2.61
N LEU A 101 14.95 -5.91 1.38
CA LEU A 101 14.43 -6.94 0.47
C LEU A 101 14.66 -8.36 0.99
N PHE A 102 15.88 -8.67 1.44
CA PHE A 102 16.20 -10.00 1.97
C PHE A 102 15.39 -10.31 3.23
N ALA A 103 15.29 -9.36 4.17
CA ALA A 103 14.47 -9.57 5.36
C ALA A 103 13.01 -9.86 4.99
N ALA A 104 12.46 -9.07 4.06
CA ALA A 104 11.08 -9.21 3.62
C ALA A 104 10.83 -10.56 2.90
N ILE A 105 11.74 -10.98 2.03
CA ILE A 105 11.68 -12.25 1.30
C ILE A 105 11.82 -13.43 2.26
N ILE A 106 12.82 -13.42 3.15
CA ILE A 106 13.10 -14.52 4.08
C ILE A 106 11.90 -14.77 4.99
N TRP A 107 11.35 -13.71 5.60
CA TRP A 107 10.21 -13.86 6.51
C TRP A 107 8.94 -14.29 5.78
N ASN A 108 8.64 -13.71 4.62
CA ASN A 108 7.47 -14.09 3.85
C ASN A 108 7.59 -15.54 3.32
N LEU A 109 8.73 -15.96 2.78
CA LEU A 109 8.91 -17.36 2.36
C LEU A 109 8.84 -18.33 3.54
N GLY A 110 9.45 -17.99 4.68
CA GLY A 110 9.42 -18.82 5.88
C GLY A 110 8.01 -19.04 6.41
N THR A 111 7.21 -17.97 6.49
CA THR A 111 5.80 -18.07 6.94
C THR A 111 4.93 -18.82 5.92
N TRP A 112 5.17 -18.64 4.62
CA TRP A 112 4.49 -19.40 3.56
C TRP A 112 4.82 -20.89 3.63
N TYR A 113 6.09 -21.23 3.85
CA TYR A 113 6.56 -22.61 3.92
C TYR A 113 5.84 -23.39 5.03
N VAL A 114 5.67 -22.75 6.20
CA VAL A 114 4.93 -23.28 7.35
C VAL A 114 3.40 -23.17 7.17
N GLY A 115 2.94 -22.45 6.14
CA GLY A 115 1.52 -22.29 5.81
C GLY A 115 0.77 -21.39 6.79
N ILE A 116 1.45 -20.43 7.42
CA ILE A 116 0.87 -19.46 8.34
C ILE A 116 0.57 -18.17 7.57
N PRO A 117 -0.68 -17.65 7.63
CA PRO A 117 -1.02 -16.38 6.99
C PRO A 117 -0.32 -15.22 7.71
N ALA A 118 0.73 -14.69 7.07
CA ALA A 118 1.48 -13.54 7.54
C ALA A 118 1.13 -12.30 6.72
N SER A 119 1.44 -11.12 7.28
CA SER A 119 1.17 -9.84 6.62
C SER A 119 2.42 -9.31 5.96
N SER A 120 2.47 -9.34 4.63
CA SER A 120 3.58 -8.72 3.87
C SER A 120 3.76 -7.24 4.15
N SER A 121 2.68 -6.54 4.52
CA SER A 121 2.75 -5.12 4.90
C SER A 121 3.54 -4.90 6.18
N HIS A 122 3.27 -5.70 7.22
CA HIS A 122 4.03 -5.63 8.48
C HIS A 122 5.48 -6.01 8.25
N THR A 123 5.75 -6.99 7.38
CA THR A 123 7.10 -7.39 7.04
C THR A 123 7.87 -6.26 6.37
N LEU A 124 7.31 -5.65 5.32
CA LEU A 124 7.96 -4.56 4.57
C LEU A 124 8.18 -3.32 5.44
N ILE A 125 7.14 -2.86 6.14
CA ILE A 125 7.24 -1.67 7.01
C ILE A 125 8.22 -1.94 8.15
N GLY A 126 8.16 -3.12 8.76
CA GLY A 126 9.13 -3.52 9.78
C GLY A 126 10.56 -3.57 9.24
N ALA A 127 10.77 -4.06 8.02
CA ALA A 127 12.08 -4.09 7.39
C ALA A 127 12.64 -2.68 7.11
N ILE A 128 11.79 -1.77 6.64
CA ILE A 128 12.15 -0.35 6.45
C ILE A 128 12.56 0.28 7.78
N ILE A 129 11.76 0.09 8.83
CA ILE A 129 12.04 0.63 10.17
C ILE A 129 13.34 0.04 10.73
N GLY A 130 13.58 -1.25 10.56
CA GLY A 130 14.79 -1.91 11.06
C GLY A 130 16.07 -1.37 10.44
N VAL A 131 16.08 -1.15 9.12
CA VAL A 131 17.22 -0.50 8.44
C VAL A 131 17.37 0.95 8.87
N ALA A 132 16.28 1.71 8.96
CA ALA A 132 16.34 3.12 9.39
C ALA A 132 16.90 3.25 10.83
N LEU A 133 16.46 2.39 11.76
CA LEU A 133 16.98 2.36 13.13
C LEU A 133 18.45 1.94 13.20
N ALA A 134 18.83 0.91 12.42
CA ALA A 134 20.23 0.47 12.36
C ALA A 134 21.13 1.56 11.76
N ASN A 135 20.66 2.26 10.73
CA ASN A 135 21.38 3.39 10.14
C ASN A 135 21.52 4.55 11.13
N ALA A 136 20.45 4.88 11.86
CA ALA A 136 20.50 5.92 12.89
C ALA A 136 21.51 5.59 13.99
N PHE A 137 21.60 4.31 14.38
CA PHE A 137 22.56 3.84 15.36
C PHE A 137 24.01 3.88 14.86
N ILE A 138 24.25 3.62 13.58
CA ILE A 138 25.60 3.63 12.98
C ILE A 138 26.10 5.05 12.74
N MET A 139 25.20 5.96 12.34
CA MET A 139 25.54 7.36 12.00
C MET A 139 25.41 8.32 13.19
N ASP A 140 25.08 7.83 14.40
CA ASP A 140 24.79 8.64 15.59
C ASP A 140 23.76 9.77 15.35
N THR A 141 22.82 9.56 14.42
CA THR A 141 21.73 10.51 14.12
C THR A 141 20.51 10.26 14.99
N SER A 142 19.70 11.28 15.25
CA SER A 142 18.49 11.12 16.06
C SER A 142 17.48 10.18 15.38
N ILE A 143 16.81 9.31 16.16
CA ILE A 143 15.78 8.38 15.65
C ILE A 143 14.62 9.13 14.97
N ILE A 144 14.37 10.36 15.44
CA ILE A 144 13.30 11.24 14.95
C ILE A 144 13.66 11.80 13.56
N GLU A 145 14.93 12.06 13.28
CA GLU A 145 15.39 12.45 11.93
C GLU A 145 15.42 11.27 10.96
N ALA A 146 15.69 10.06 11.45
CA ALA A 146 15.78 8.86 10.62
C ALA A 146 14.41 8.32 10.14
N LEU A 147 13.32 8.70 10.81
CA LEU A 147 11.98 8.18 10.52
C LEU A 147 10.93 9.30 10.53
N ASN A 148 10.07 9.33 9.51
CA ASN A 148 8.88 10.19 9.52
C ASN A 148 7.85 9.66 10.54
N ILE A 149 8.00 10.05 11.81
CA ILE A 149 7.17 9.56 12.92
C ILE A 149 5.66 9.78 12.68
N PRO A 150 5.20 10.97 12.23
CA PRO A 150 3.78 11.18 11.95
C PRO A 150 3.23 10.22 10.90
N LYS A 151 3.96 10.02 9.79
CA LYS A 151 3.53 9.14 8.72
C LYS A 151 3.55 7.68 9.14
N MET A 152 4.58 7.29 9.89
CA MET A 152 4.71 5.96 10.46
C MET A 152 3.54 5.64 11.39
N ILE A 153 3.18 6.53 12.32
CA ILE A 153 2.02 6.34 13.22
C ILE A 153 0.74 6.18 12.40
N GLN A 154 0.53 6.98 11.36
CA GLN A 154 -0.65 6.87 10.48
C GLN A 154 -0.74 5.47 9.84
N ILE A 155 0.38 4.94 9.36
CA ILE A 155 0.48 3.61 8.75
C ILE A 155 0.24 2.50 9.78
N PHE A 156 0.81 2.62 10.99
CA PHE A 156 0.55 1.66 12.06
C PHE A 156 -0.92 1.64 12.48
N LEU A 157 -1.55 2.80 12.55
CA LEU A 157 -2.97 2.91 12.83
C LEU A 157 -3.81 2.22 11.75
N SER A 158 -3.48 2.36 10.46
CA SER A 158 -4.21 1.65 9.40
C SER A 158 -4.05 0.13 9.49
N LEU A 159 -2.86 -0.36 9.87
CA LEU A 159 -2.61 -1.79 10.09
C LEU A 159 -3.41 -2.38 11.27
N ILE A 160 -3.61 -1.62 12.34
CA ILE A 160 -4.37 -2.07 13.52
C ILE A 160 -5.89 -1.90 13.33
N ILE A 161 -6.33 -0.82 12.70
CA ILE A 161 -7.74 -0.49 12.55
C ILE A 161 -8.41 -1.35 11.47
N SER A 162 -7.71 -1.63 10.37
CA SER A 162 -8.31 -2.35 9.23
C SER A 162 -8.84 -3.76 9.56
N PRO A 163 -8.19 -4.60 10.39
CA PRO A 163 -8.72 -5.90 10.78
C PRO A 163 -9.92 -5.79 11.73
N ILE A 164 -9.93 -4.78 12.61
CA ILE A 164 -11.06 -4.50 13.52
C ILE A 164 -12.29 -4.12 12.71
N ILE A 165 -12.13 -3.23 11.73
CA ILE A 165 -13.20 -2.86 10.80
C ILE A 165 -13.74 -4.09 10.08
N GLY A 166 -12.86 -4.95 9.55
CA GLY A 166 -13.24 -6.20 8.90
C GLY A 166 -14.08 -7.11 9.81
N LEU A 167 -13.64 -7.33 11.05
CA LEU A 167 -14.34 -8.15 12.04
C LEU A 167 -15.72 -7.60 12.36
N VAL A 168 -15.81 -6.30 12.67
CA VAL A 168 -17.04 -5.64 13.11
C VAL A 168 -18.05 -5.56 11.97
N ILE A 169 -17.65 -5.12 10.78
CA ILE A 169 -18.56 -4.97 9.63
C ILE A 169 -19.07 -6.34 9.16
N ALA A 170 -18.19 -7.35 9.03
CA ALA A 170 -18.61 -8.66 8.59
C ALA A 170 -19.53 -9.35 9.63
N GLY A 171 -19.22 -9.18 10.92
CA GLY A 171 -20.07 -9.63 12.02
C GLY A 171 -21.45 -8.95 12.01
N LEU A 172 -21.48 -7.61 11.88
CA LEU A 172 -22.72 -6.84 11.75
C LEU A 172 -23.53 -7.28 10.53
N MET A 173 -22.88 -7.52 9.39
CA MET A 173 -23.55 -7.99 8.18
C MET A 173 -24.27 -9.32 8.43
N ILE A 174 -23.60 -10.30 9.07
CA ILE A 174 -24.25 -11.58 9.45
C ILE A 174 -25.35 -11.38 10.50
N PHE A 175 -25.14 -10.51 11.48
CA PHE A 175 -26.15 -10.20 12.50
C PHE A 175 -27.41 -9.64 11.87
N LEU A 176 -27.28 -8.66 10.97
CA LEU A 176 -28.41 -8.05 10.25
C LEU A 176 -29.05 -9.07 9.30
N LEU A 177 -28.25 -9.85 8.56
CA LEU A 177 -28.74 -10.94 7.73
C LEU A 177 -29.55 -11.94 8.57
N ARG A 178 -29.13 -12.29 9.79
CA ARG A 178 -29.95 -13.13 10.65
C ARG A 178 -31.18 -12.39 11.13
N LYS A 179 -31.06 -11.19 11.70
CA LYS A 179 -32.17 -10.43 12.29
C LYS A 179 -33.29 -10.12 11.30
N TYR A 180 -32.98 -9.65 10.10
CA TYR A 180 -33.98 -9.31 9.09
C TYR A 180 -34.53 -10.54 8.36
N TRP A 181 -33.71 -11.58 8.20
CA TRP A 181 -34.07 -12.76 7.40
C TRP A 181 -34.65 -13.92 8.25
N THR A 182 -34.58 -13.84 9.59
CA THR A 182 -35.27 -14.73 10.55
C THR A 182 -36.54 -14.13 11.16
N ARG A 183 -36.94 -12.90 10.80
CA ARG A 183 -38.21 -12.32 11.27
C ARG A 183 -39.38 -13.26 10.92
N LYS A 184 -39.96 -13.87 11.97
CA LYS A 184 -41.08 -14.82 11.99
C LYS A 184 -42.24 -14.23 11.18
N GLY A 185 -42.66 -14.90 10.10
CA GLY A 185 -43.90 -14.51 9.41
C GLY A 185 -44.02 -14.80 7.91
N GLN A 186 -43.14 -15.60 7.27
CA GLN A 186 -43.27 -15.87 5.82
C GLN A 186 -43.10 -17.33 5.39
N SER A 187 -44.09 -17.80 4.63
CA SER A 187 -44.23 -18.98 3.75
C SER A 187 -43.09 -20.03 3.72
N LYS A 188 -43.47 -21.30 3.92
CA LYS A 188 -42.64 -22.53 3.89
C LYS A 188 -41.67 -22.63 2.70
N LYS A 189 -42.04 -22.10 1.52
CA LYS A 189 -41.19 -22.11 0.30
C LYS A 189 -40.02 -21.10 0.39
N ARG A 190 -40.23 -19.96 1.07
CA ARG A 190 -39.21 -18.93 1.34
C ARG A 190 -38.27 -19.40 2.45
N SER A 191 -38.77 -20.14 3.45
CA SER A 191 -37.97 -20.83 4.48
C SER A 191 -36.91 -21.77 3.89
N LYS A 192 -37.29 -22.68 2.97
CA LYS A 192 -36.34 -23.59 2.29
C LYS A 192 -35.27 -22.86 1.45
N LYS A 193 -35.55 -21.66 0.93
CA LYS A 193 -34.55 -20.86 0.18
C LYS A 193 -33.58 -20.14 1.13
N ARG A 194 -34.02 -19.80 2.35
CA ARG A 194 -33.25 -19.14 3.41
C ARG A 194 -32.27 -20.09 4.10
N GLU A 195 -32.71 -21.30 4.42
CA GLU A 195 -31.87 -22.34 5.02
C GLU A 195 -30.63 -22.64 4.15
N ARG A 196 -30.81 -22.64 2.82
CA ARG A 196 -29.75 -22.91 1.84
C ARG A 196 -28.60 -21.90 1.83
N ILE A 197 -28.73 -20.72 2.44
CA ILE A 197 -27.68 -19.68 2.48
C ILE A 197 -26.78 -19.86 3.71
N PHE A 198 -27.38 -20.29 4.84
CA PHE A 198 -26.68 -20.55 6.11
C PHE A 198 -26.23 -22.00 6.27
N MET A 199 -26.36 -22.82 5.22
CA MET A 199 -25.86 -24.19 5.20
C MET A 199 -24.40 -24.23 4.76
N THR A 200 -23.69 -25.22 5.31
CA THR A 200 -22.36 -25.59 4.82
C THR A 200 -22.49 -26.47 3.56
N PRO A 201 -21.43 -26.56 2.72
CA PRO A 201 -21.41 -27.46 1.57
C PRO A 201 -21.71 -28.91 1.94
N GLU A 202 -21.19 -29.40 3.07
CA GLU A 202 -21.43 -30.76 3.57
C GLU A 202 -22.88 -30.99 3.97
N GLN A 203 -23.48 -30.05 4.70
CA GLN A 203 -24.90 -30.13 5.09
C GLN A 203 -25.79 -30.18 3.84
N ARG A 204 -25.47 -29.39 2.83
CA ARG A 204 -26.21 -29.35 1.58
C ARG A 204 -26.08 -30.66 0.79
N GLU A 205 -24.89 -31.24 0.76
CA GLU A 205 -24.67 -32.54 0.11
C GLU A 205 -25.48 -33.64 0.81
N LYS A 206 -25.50 -33.66 2.15
CA LYS A 206 -26.30 -34.61 2.94
C LYS A 206 -27.81 -34.43 2.76
N LEU A 207 -28.30 -33.18 2.76
CA LEU A 207 -29.75 -32.88 2.70
C LEU A 207 -30.35 -32.91 1.30
N TYR A 208 -29.57 -32.55 0.28
CA TYR A 208 -30.08 -32.35 -1.08
C TYR A 208 -29.33 -33.15 -2.16
N GLY A 209 -28.29 -33.90 -1.82
CA GLY A 209 -27.44 -34.63 -2.78
C GLY A 209 -26.68 -33.71 -3.75
N LYS A 210 -26.66 -32.39 -3.51
CA LYS A 210 -26.10 -31.38 -4.44
C LYS A 210 -24.82 -30.77 -3.87
N LYS A 211 -23.69 -31.05 -4.53
CA LYS A 211 -22.36 -30.54 -4.16
C LYS A 211 -22.18 -29.02 -4.36
N LYS A 212 -22.90 -28.41 -5.32
CA LYS A 212 -22.70 -27.01 -5.74
C LYS A 212 -23.67 -26.03 -5.08
N PRO A 213 -23.25 -24.79 -4.75
CA PRO A 213 -24.11 -23.75 -4.22
C PRO A 213 -25.24 -23.35 -5.18
N PRO A 214 -26.33 -22.72 -4.70
CA PRO A 214 -27.38 -22.19 -5.56
C PRO A 214 -26.80 -21.15 -6.52
N PHE A 215 -27.36 -21.06 -7.73
CA PHE A 215 -26.86 -20.19 -8.80
C PHE A 215 -26.53 -18.77 -8.35
N TRP A 216 -27.46 -18.07 -7.71
CA TRP A 216 -27.25 -16.69 -7.25
C TRP A 216 -26.16 -16.55 -6.17
N ILE A 217 -26.09 -17.51 -5.24
CA ILE A 217 -25.07 -17.50 -4.19
C ILE A 217 -23.70 -17.80 -4.79
N ARG A 218 -23.66 -18.73 -5.76
CA ARG A 218 -22.46 -19.04 -6.53
C ARG A 218 -21.93 -17.81 -7.24
N ILE A 219 -22.80 -17.05 -7.91
CA ILE A 219 -22.43 -15.79 -8.57
C ILE A 219 -21.90 -14.80 -7.53
N MET A 220 -22.59 -14.61 -6.41
CA MET A 220 -22.14 -13.68 -5.37
C MET A 220 -20.78 -14.06 -4.77
N LEU A 221 -20.52 -15.35 -4.53
CA LEU A 221 -19.21 -15.84 -4.07
C LEU A 221 -18.11 -15.58 -5.10
N ILE A 222 -18.39 -15.79 -6.39
CA ILE A 222 -17.41 -15.57 -7.46
C ILE A 222 -17.14 -14.07 -7.63
N ILE A 223 -18.17 -13.23 -7.69
CA ILE A 223 -18.02 -11.77 -7.84
C ILE A 223 -17.32 -11.17 -6.62
N SER A 224 -17.70 -11.56 -5.41
CA SER A 224 -17.03 -11.06 -4.20
C SER A 224 -15.58 -11.54 -4.10
N ALA A 225 -15.25 -12.76 -4.55
CA ALA A 225 -13.86 -13.22 -4.66
C ALA A 225 -13.03 -12.42 -5.66
N ALA A 226 -13.61 -12.14 -6.83
CA ALA A 226 -13.01 -11.28 -7.83
C ALA A 226 -12.79 -9.87 -7.27
N GLY A 227 -13.77 -9.33 -6.55
CA GLY A 227 -13.65 -8.04 -5.85
C GLY A 227 -12.56 -8.03 -4.79
N VAL A 228 -12.41 -9.09 -3.98
CA VAL A 228 -11.29 -9.22 -3.03
C VAL A 228 -9.97 -9.22 -3.77
N SER A 229 -9.84 -10.01 -4.84
CA SER A 229 -8.61 -10.07 -5.66
C SER A 229 -8.31 -8.70 -6.29
N PHE A 230 -9.31 -7.99 -6.78
CA PHE A 230 -9.12 -6.67 -7.36
C PHE A 230 -8.62 -5.66 -6.32
N SER A 231 -9.32 -5.53 -5.19
CA SER A 231 -8.91 -4.62 -4.11
C SER A 231 -7.55 -5.02 -3.54
N HIS A 232 -7.26 -6.32 -3.49
CA HIS A 232 -5.98 -6.85 -3.10
C HIS A 232 -4.86 -6.34 -4.01
N GLY A 233 -4.96 -6.59 -5.32
CA GLY A 233 -4.00 -6.07 -6.30
C GLY A 233 -3.85 -4.55 -6.22
N ALA A 234 -4.95 -3.83 -6.02
CA ALA A 234 -4.92 -2.37 -5.88
C ALA A 234 -4.10 -1.90 -4.67
N ASN A 235 -4.15 -2.58 -3.51
CA ASN A 235 -3.38 -2.17 -2.33
C ASN A 235 -1.96 -2.72 -2.33
N ASP A 236 -1.79 -4.00 -2.64
CA ASP A 236 -0.52 -4.71 -2.48
C ASP A 236 0.41 -4.48 -3.66
N GLY A 237 -0.12 -4.45 -4.88
CA GLY A 237 0.68 -4.09 -6.06
C GLY A 237 1.28 -2.70 -5.94
N GLN A 238 0.59 -1.76 -5.29
CA GLN A 238 1.15 -0.45 -5.01
C GLN A 238 2.36 -0.49 -4.07
N LYS A 239 2.44 -1.45 -3.14
CA LYS A 239 3.62 -1.61 -2.26
C LYS A 239 4.82 -2.08 -3.07
N GLY A 240 4.61 -3.01 -4.00
CA GLY A 240 5.61 -3.42 -4.98
C GLY A 240 6.09 -2.24 -5.85
N ILE A 241 5.16 -1.43 -6.37
CA ILE A 241 5.50 -0.23 -7.16
C ILE A 241 6.32 0.76 -6.31
N GLY A 242 5.89 1.06 -5.08
CA GLY A 242 6.59 1.98 -4.19
C GLY A 242 8.02 1.51 -3.87
N LEU A 243 8.20 0.21 -3.61
CA LEU A 243 9.51 -0.38 -3.36
C LEU A 243 10.42 -0.31 -4.60
N LEU A 244 9.87 -0.58 -5.78
CA LEU A 244 10.61 -0.52 -7.05
C LEU A 244 11.01 0.93 -7.39
N MET A 245 10.12 1.89 -7.10
CA MET A 245 10.42 3.32 -7.21
C MET A 245 11.52 3.75 -6.22
N LEU A 246 11.51 3.25 -4.98
CA LEU A 246 12.59 3.53 -4.01
C LEU A 246 13.95 3.04 -4.51
N VAL A 247 14.00 1.82 -5.06
CA VAL A 247 15.22 1.26 -5.67
C VAL A 247 15.71 2.13 -6.83
N LEU A 248 14.81 2.54 -7.71
CA LEU A 248 15.15 3.34 -8.88
C LEU A 248 15.56 4.77 -8.53
N MET A 249 14.84 5.43 -7.61
CA MET A 249 15.21 6.76 -7.12
C MET A 249 16.56 6.73 -6.41
N GLY A 250 16.90 5.63 -5.74
CA GLY A 250 18.19 5.47 -5.07
C GLY A 250 19.35 5.16 -6.01
N ILE A 251 19.19 4.20 -6.92
CA ILE A 251 20.30 3.72 -7.77
C ILE A 251 20.42 4.54 -9.07
N ALA A 252 19.31 5.02 -9.62
CA ALA A 252 19.26 5.78 -10.87
C ALA A 252 18.49 7.12 -10.69
N PRO A 253 18.89 7.98 -9.73
CA PRO A 253 18.16 9.20 -9.37
C PRO A 253 17.88 10.12 -10.56
N ALA A 254 18.83 10.23 -11.48
CA ALA A 254 18.75 11.06 -12.68
C ALA A 254 17.46 10.82 -13.48
N GLY A 255 17.02 9.57 -13.61
CA GLY A 255 15.86 9.21 -14.43
C GLY A 255 14.52 9.10 -13.69
N PHE A 256 14.54 9.06 -12.34
CA PHE A 256 13.36 8.62 -11.56
C PHE A 256 12.91 9.56 -10.43
N ILE A 257 13.66 10.64 -10.12
CA ILE A 257 13.29 11.61 -9.08
C ILE A 257 12.09 12.48 -9.49
N VAL A 258 12.02 12.88 -10.76
CA VAL A 258 10.91 13.63 -11.37
C VAL A 258 10.44 12.91 -12.62
N ASN A 259 9.20 13.12 -13.04
CA ASN A 259 8.63 12.49 -14.22
C ASN A 259 9.29 12.99 -15.51
N MET A 260 10.40 12.36 -15.91
CA MET A 260 11.12 12.66 -17.15
C MET A 260 10.27 12.40 -18.41
N GLY A 261 9.16 11.67 -18.31
CA GLY A 261 8.21 11.46 -19.41
C GLY A 261 7.05 12.47 -19.42
N ALA A 262 7.09 13.51 -18.59
CA ALA A 262 6.02 14.49 -18.48
C ALA A 262 5.90 15.30 -19.78
N SER A 263 4.66 15.44 -20.27
CA SER A 263 4.35 16.30 -21.39
C SER A 263 4.50 17.78 -21.03
N THR A 264 4.74 18.64 -22.03
CA THR A 264 4.75 20.11 -21.84
C THR A 264 3.47 20.62 -21.17
N TYR A 265 2.34 19.94 -21.39
CA TYR A 265 1.07 20.23 -20.72
C TYR A 265 1.14 19.96 -19.21
N GLU A 266 1.69 18.82 -18.79
CA GLU A 266 1.84 18.47 -17.36
C GLU A 266 2.83 19.38 -16.63
N ILE A 267 3.93 19.75 -17.31
CA ILE A 267 4.91 20.73 -16.80
C ILE A 267 4.24 22.10 -16.63
N THR A 268 3.45 22.52 -17.62
CA THR A 268 2.71 23.80 -17.56
C THR A 268 1.65 23.78 -16.46
N ASN A 269 0.94 22.67 -16.26
CA ASN A 269 -0.01 22.53 -15.15
C ASN A 269 0.68 22.62 -13.79
N THR A 270 1.87 22.01 -13.64
CA THR A 270 2.67 22.14 -12.42
C THR A 270 3.06 23.59 -12.18
N ARG A 271 3.54 24.29 -13.22
CA ARG A 271 3.88 25.73 -13.14
C ARG A 271 2.67 26.59 -12.76
N ASN A 272 1.53 26.36 -13.42
CA ASN A 272 0.29 27.07 -13.12
C ASN A 272 -0.20 26.77 -11.70
N ALA A 273 -0.05 25.54 -11.21
CA ALA A 273 -0.40 25.20 -9.84
C ALA A 273 0.45 25.97 -8.83
N ILE A 274 1.77 26.10 -9.05
CA ILE A 274 2.66 26.92 -8.20
C ILE A 274 2.17 28.37 -8.16
N HIS A 275 1.89 28.97 -9.32
CA HIS A 275 1.41 30.36 -9.40
C HIS A 275 0.05 30.55 -8.72
N ASN A 276 -0.88 29.63 -8.94
CA ASN A 276 -2.21 29.67 -8.32
C ASN A 276 -2.15 29.50 -6.80
N ILE A 277 -1.22 28.70 -6.29
CA ILE A 277 -0.99 28.56 -4.83
C ILE A 277 -0.47 29.88 -4.26
N GLU A 278 0.48 30.52 -4.94
CA GLU A 278 0.99 31.83 -4.54
C GLU A 278 -0.13 32.89 -4.51
N GLU A 279 -0.94 32.98 -5.56
CA GLU A 279 -2.07 33.91 -5.62
C GLU A 279 -3.12 33.61 -4.52
N TYR A 280 -3.40 32.33 -4.26
CA TYR A 280 -4.29 31.93 -3.19
C TYR A 280 -3.73 32.34 -1.80
N PHE A 281 -2.45 32.11 -1.54
CA PHE A 281 -1.80 32.48 -0.28
C PHE A 281 -1.73 34.00 -0.07
N ILE A 282 -1.55 34.78 -1.14
CA ILE A 282 -1.60 36.25 -1.08
C ILE A 282 -3.01 36.75 -0.78
N SER A 283 -4.03 36.21 -1.47
CA SER A 283 -5.42 36.64 -1.32
C SER A 283 -6.05 36.19 0.01
N HIS A 284 -5.62 35.06 0.57
CA HIS A 284 -6.15 34.47 1.81
C HIS A 284 -5.12 34.52 2.96
N ASN A 285 -4.43 35.65 3.12
CA ASN A 285 -3.36 35.83 4.09
C ASN A 285 -3.80 35.52 5.54
N GLU A 286 -5.05 35.77 5.93
CA GLU A 286 -5.55 35.43 7.27
C GLU A 286 -5.58 33.92 7.55
N ASP A 287 -6.02 33.11 6.58
CA ASP A 287 -6.03 31.64 6.69
C ASP A 287 -4.61 31.09 6.76
N LEU A 288 -3.67 31.71 6.04
CA LEU A 288 -2.26 31.35 6.02
C LEU A 288 -1.55 31.70 7.34
N ASN A 289 -1.81 32.88 7.89
CA ASN A 289 -1.22 33.33 9.15
C ASN A 289 -1.60 32.44 10.35
N SER A 290 -2.74 31.75 10.28
CA SER A 290 -3.15 30.76 11.29
C SER A 290 -2.27 29.49 11.30
N VAL A 291 -1.60 29.19 10.17
CA VAL A 291 -0.77 27.99 9.97
C VAL A 291 0.72 28.32 10.03
N ILE A 292 1.10 29.47 9.49
CA ILE A 292 2.50 29.85 9.19
C ILE A 292 3.02 30.94 10.15
N GLY A 293 2.14 31.53 10.97
CA GLY A 293 2.45 32.74 11.75
C GLY A 293 2.46 33.99 10.88
N LYS A 294 2.54 35.18 11.49
CA LYS A 294 2.62 36.45 10.74
C LYS A 294 3.94 36.50 9.95
N GLN A 295 3.86 36.45 8.63
CA GLN A 295 4.97 36.81 7.75
C GLN A 295 4.62 38.01 6.89
N SER A 296 5.59 38.92 6.77
CA SER A 296 5.63 39.92 5.71
C SER A 296 6.43 39.33 4.55
N ALA A 297 5.95 39.53 3.33
CA ALA A 297 6.60 39.08 2.10
C ALA A 297 7.91 39.84 1.84
N VAL A 298 8.97 39.61 2.61
CA VAL A 298 10.29 40.22 2.37
C VAL A 298 11.41 39.34 2.92
N ASP A 299 12.07 38.57 2.03
CA ASP A 299 13.53 38.48 1.85
C ASP A 299 13.84 37.30 0.92
N THR A 300 14.19 37.62 -0.34
CA THR A 300 14.32 36.70 -1.48
C THR A 300 15.73 36.12 -1.68
N ALA A 301 16.59 36.13 -0.66
CA ALA A 301 17.97 35.65 -0.80
C ALA A 301 18.35 34.66 0.31
N ILE A 302 18.22 33.36 0.01
CA ILE A 302 18.96 32.31 0.73
C ILE A 302 20.10 31.84 -0.20
N PRO A 303 21.35 31.74 0.29
CA PRO A 303 22.46 31.20 -0.49
C PRO A 303 22.18 29.77 -0.96
N GLU A 304 22.52 29.45 -2.21
CA GLU A 304 22.38 28.11 -2.83
C GLU A 304 22.95 26.96 -1.98
N ASN A 305 23.95 27.23 -1.13
CA ASN A 305 24.60 26.25 -0.26
C ASN A 305 23.76 25.76 0.94
N ASP A 306 22.72 26.50 1.36
CA ASP A 306 21.85 26.09 2.49
C ASP A 306 20.63 25.26 2.05
N LEU A 307 20.41 25.13 0.74
CA LEU A 307 19.31 24.34 0.19
C LEU A 307 19.46 22.85 0.52
N ASN A 308 20.69 22.32 0.57
CA ASN A 308 20.93 20.92 0.97
C ASN A 308 20.60 20.62 2.44
N LYS A 309 20.37 21.66 3.27
CA LYS A 309 19.92 21.57 4.67
C LYS A 309 18.48 22.05 4.89
N TYR A 310 17.75 22.39 3.83
CA TYR A 310 16.42 22.96 3.94
C TYR A 310 15.38 21.89 4.30
N HIS A 311 15.10 21.74 5.61
CA HIS A 311 13.92 21.03 6.08
C HIS A 311 12.67 21.86 5.76
N CYS A 312 11.59 21.18 5.38
CA CYS A 312 10.31 21.83 5.08
C CYS A 312 9.76 22.54 6.31
N ASP A 313 10.04 23.84 6.38
CA ASP A 313 9.55 24.72 7.42
C ASP A 313 8.40 25.55 6.83
N TYR A 314 7.19 25.33 7.36
CA TYR A 314 6.00 26.07 6.94
C TYR A 314 6.20 27.59 7.11
N SER A 315 7.02 28.00 8.08
CA SER A 315 7.40 29.40 8.30
C SER A 315 8.21 30.02 7.16
N LYS A 316 8.53 29.29 6.08
CA LYS A 316 9.26 29.81 4.91
C LYS A 316 8.51 29.52 3.60
N SER A 317 7.18 29.42 3.67
CA SER A 317 6.34 29.05 2.52
C SER A 317 6.46 30.03 1.34
N PHE A 318 6.48 31.34 1.57
CA PHE A 318 6.66 32.33 0.49
C PHE A 318 8.05 32.29 -0.15
N ILE A 319 9.10 32.02 0.63
CA ILE A 319 10.46 31.83 0.10
C ILE A 319 10.49 30.59 -0.79
N THR A 320 9.88 29.51 -0.34
CA THR A 320 9.76 28.25 -1.09
C THR A 320 9.03 28.46 -2.43
N LEU A 321 7.93 29.24 -2.41
CA LEU A 321 7.20 29.64 -3.63
C LEU A 321 8.05 30.49 -4.58
N GLY A 322 8.82 31.46 -4.07
CA GLY A 322 9.71 32.27 -4.88
C GLY A 322 10.79 31.45 -5.59
N ILE A 323 11.40 30.49 -4.88
CA ILE A 323 12.37 29.54 -5.47
C ILE A 323 11.69 28.65 -6.51
N ALA A 324 10.49 28.13 -6.20
CA ALA A 324 9.71 27.31 -7.11
C ALA A 324 9.39 28.06 -8.41
N ASN A 325 8.89 29.29 -8.32
CA ASN A 325 8.59 30.12 -9.48
C ASN A 325 9.83 30.37 -10.34
N ASN A 326 10.97 30.72 -9.73
CA ASN A 326 12.20 30.96 -10.48
C ASN A 326 12.68 29.70 -11.22
N LEU A 327 12.58 28.54 -10.59
CA LEU A 327 12.95 27.25 -11.18
C LEU A 327 11.98 26.86 -12.31
N PHE A 328 10.68 26.80 -12.03
CA PHE A 328 9.67 26.27 -12.96
C PHE A 328 9.26 27.21 -14.09
N ASN A 329 9.45 28.53 -13.96
CA ASN A 329 9.18 29.48 -15.05
C ASN A 329 10.15 29.33 -16.22
N LYS A 330 11.36 28.81 -15.97
CA LYS A 330 12.41 28.65 -16.98
C LYS A 330 12.39 27.28 -17.68
N ILE A 331 11.67 26.31 -17.11
CA ILE A 331 11.71 24.91 -17.55
C ILE A 331 10.57 24.63 -18.53
N ASN A 332 10.90 24.23 -19.75
CA ASN A 332 9.94 23.64 -20.68
C ASN A 332 10.02 22.11 -20.75
N ASP A 333 11.14 21.55 -20.26
CA ASP A 333 11.41 20.12 -20.22
C ASP A 333 12.36 19.82 -19.03
N TYR A 334 12.09 18.75 -18.29
CA TYR A 334 12.93 18.34 -17.15
C TYR A 334 14.31 17.81 -17.58
N ASP A 335 14.48 17.44 -18.86
CA ASP A 335 15.79 17.08 -19.40
C ASP A 335 16.81 18.23 -19.31
N SER A 336 16.35 19.48 -19.28
CA SER A 336 17.22 20.66 -19.12
C SER A 336 17.83 20.80 -17.71
N LEU A 337 17.29 20.10 -16.71
CA LEU A 337 17.77 20.16 -15.33
C LEU A 337 18.88 19.13 -15.09
N ASN A 338 19.87 19.50 -14.29
CA ASN A 338 20.83 18.53 -13.74
C ASN A 338 20.20 17.70 -12.60
N VAL A 339 20.89 16.64 -12.15
CA VAL A 339 20.36 15.70 -11.14
C VAL A 339 20.06 16.40 -9.81
N ASP A 340 20.92 17.32 -9.37
CA ASP A 340 20.75 18.07 -8.13
C ASP A 340 19.54 19.03 -8.20
N GLN A 341 19.35 19.70 -9.34
CA GLN A 341 18.19 20.56 -9.61
C GLN A 341 16.90 19.73 -9.67
N ARG A 342 16.92 18.51 -10.21
CA ARG A 342 15.77 17.59 -10.18
C ARG A 342 15.44 17.18 -8.74
N SER A 343 16.45 16.87 -7.93
CA SER A 343 16.28 16.57 -6.50
C SER A 343 15.71 17.77 -5.74
N GLN A 344 16.23 18.96 -6.00
CA GLN A 344 15.72 20.21 -5.45
C GLN A 344 14.28 20.48 -5.88
N ALA A 345 13.94 20.29 -7.16
CA ALA A 345 12.58 20.43 -7.68
C ALA A 345 11.62 19.50 -6.93
N ARG A 346 11.99 18.22 -6.76
CA ARG A 346 11.20 17.25 -6.00
C ARG A 346 10.96 17.72 -4.56
N ARG A 347 12.03 18.13 -3.86
CA ARG A 347 11.93 18.61 -2.48
C ARG A 347 11.00 19.81 -2.36
N ILE A 348 11.15 20.80 -3.24
CA ILE A 348 10.31 22.02 -3.26
C ILE A 348 8.84 21.66 -3.48
N LEU A 349 8.54 20.81 -4.47
CA LEU A 349 7.16 20.40 -4.77
C LEU A 349 6.51 19.65 -3.60
N LEU A 350 7.25 18.74 -2.94
CA LEU A 350 6.77 18.04 -1.75
C LEU A 350 6.54 19.02 -0.58
N CYS A 351 7.40 20.02 -0.43
CA CYS A 351 7.26 21.06 0.58
C CYS A 351 6.00 21.91 0.41
N LEU A 352 5.76 22.36 -0.83
CA LEU A 352 4.57 23.11 -1.20
C LEU A 352 3.31 22.26 -1.02
N SER A 353 3.37 20.99 -1.45
CA SER A 353 2.29 20.02 -1.28
C SER A 353 1.89 19.85 0.19
N ASP A 354 2.88 19.72 1.08
CA ASP A 354 2.63 19.54 2.50
C ASP A 354 2.04 20.81 3.14
N THR A 355 2.56 21.98 2.76
CA THR A 355 2.01 23.29 3.17
C THR A 355 0.56 23.44 2.74
N VAL A 356 0.25 23.20 1.46
CA VAL A 356 -1.11 23.25 0.91
C VAL A 356 -2.02 22.24 1.63
N SER A 357 -1.52 21.03 1.91
CA SER A 357 -2.26 20.00 2.63
C SER A 357 -2.59 20.40 4.07
N HIS A 358 -1.68 21.11 4.74
CA HIS A 358 -1.89 21.65 6.08
C HIS A 358 -2.92 22.78 6.10
N VAL A 359 -2.84 23.72 5.14
CA VAL A 359 -3.85 24.78 4.98
C VAL A 359 -5.23 24.19 4.69
N ALA A 360 -5.32 23.20 3.79
CA ALA A 360 -6.60 22.57 3.44
C ALA A 360 -7.28 21.81 4.60
N LYS A 361 -6.55 21.45 5.67
CA LYS A 361 -7.09 20.79 6.87
C LYS A 361 -7.67 21.76 7.89
N GLN A 362 -7.48 23.08 7.74
CA GLN A 362 -8.00 24.03 8.71
C GLN A 362 -9.54 24.01 8.77
N PRO A 363 -10.12 24.09 9.99
CA PRO A 363 -11.56 23.95 10.17
C PRO A 363 -12.36 25.10 9.53
N ASN A 364 -11.77 26.29 9.43
CA ASN A 364 -12.44 27.51 8.99
C ASN A 364 -12.55 27.66 7.46
N LEU A 365 -11.90 26.80 6.66
CA LEU A 365 -11.96 26.90 5.19
C LEU A 365 -13.29 26.38 4.62
N SER A 366 -13.78 27.09 3.59
CA SER A 366 -14.91 26.69 2.77
C SER A 366 -14.65 25.35 2.05
N ASN A 367 -15.71 24.57 1.83
CA ASN A 367 -15.61 23.30 1.09
C ASN A 367 -15.11 23.50 -0.36
N LYS A 368 -15.39 24.67 -0.97
CA LYS A 368 -14.90 25.00 -2.32
C LYS A 368 -13.39 25.18 -2.33
N ASP A 369 -12.85 25.91 -1.35
CA ASP A 369 -11.41 26.17 -1.25
C ASP A 369 -10.64 24.90 -0.90
N LYS A 370 -11.20 24.04 -0.04
CA LYS A 370 -10.65 22.71 0.23
C LYS A 370 -10.53 21.86 -1.03
N GLN A 371 -11.53 21.89 -1.92
CA GLN A 371 -11.49 21.17 -3.19
C GLN A 371 -10.50 21.80 -4.17
N TYR A 372 -10.42 23.13 -4.21
CA TYR A 372 -9.49 23.87 -5.06
C TYR A 372 -8.03 23.59 -4.68
N LEU A 373 -7.68 23.75 -3.40
CA LEU A 373 -6.35 23.41 -2.86
C LEU A 373 -6.00 21.94 -3.10
N LYS A 374 -6.96 21.03 -2.96
CA LYS A 374 -6.75 19.61 -3.28
C LYS A 374 -6.44 19.40 -4.77
N SER A 375 -7.09 20.14 -5.67
CA SER A 375 -6.80 20.07 -7.11
C SER A 375 -5.40 20.57 -7.41
N LEU A 376 -5.02 21.74 -6.88
CA LEU A 376 -3.67 22.30 -7.04
C LEU A 376 -2.60 21.35 -6.51
N ASN A 377 -2.85 20.74 -5.35
CA ASN A 377 -1.94 19.78 -4.77
C ASN A 377 -1.74 18.54 -5.66
N ASN A 378 -2.81 18.02 -6.26
CA ASN A 378 -2.70 16.91 -7.20
C ASN A 378 -1.88 17.29 -8.44
N ASP A 379 -2.01 18.53 -8.94
CA ASP A 379 -1.25 18.98 -10.10
C ASP A 379 0.24 19.16 -9.78
N LEU A 380 0.60 19.60 -8.57
CA LEU A 380 1.99 19.59 -8.08
C LEU A 380 2.55 18.17 -8.01
N LEU A 381 1.80 17.26 -7.39
CA LEU A 381 2.26 15.91 -7.09
C LEU A 381 2.45 15.06 -8.36
N LYS A 382 1.73 15.30 -9.46
CA LYS A 382 1.92 14.53 -10.73
C LYS A 382 3.36 14.54 -11.25
N THR A 383 4.14 15.57 -10.95
CA THR A 383 5.55 15.65 -11.36
C THR A 383 6.45 14.71 -10.55
N VAL A 384 6.13 14.46 -9.27
CA VAL A 384 7.00 13.75 -8.33
C VAL A 384 6.41 12.41 -7.87
N GLU A 385 5.10 12.25 -7.97
CA GLU A 385 4.33 11.07 -7.61
C GLU A 385 3.87 10.29 -8.84
N TYR A 386 4.83 9.75 -9.60
CA TYR A 386 4.57 8.97 -10.81
C TYR A 386 5.19 7.58 -10.76
N ALA A 387 4.71 6.67 -11.59
CA ALA A 387 5.37 5.38 -11.80
C ALA A 387 5.33 5.05 -13.30
N PRO A 388 6.49 4.78 -13.93
CA PRO A 388 6.53 4.31 -15.30
C PRO A 388 5.62 3.09 -15.54
N ILE A 389 4.93 3.07 -16.68
CA ILE A 389 3.97 2.02 -17.02
C ILE A 389 4.59 0.61 -16.98
N TRP A 390 5.85 0.46 -17.39
CA TRP A 390 6.54 -0.83 -17.36
C TRP A 390 6.73 -1.36 -15.92
N ILE A 391 6.88 -0.48 -14.93
CA ILE A 391 6.94 -0.88 -13.50
C ILE A 391 5.59 -1.42 -13.07
N ILE A 392 4.52 -0.69 -13.39
CA ILE A 392 3.15 -1.08 -13.05
C ILE A 392 2.84 -2.45 -13.68
N ILE A 393 3.17 -2.64 -14.96
CA ILE A 393 2.97 -3.91 -15.68
C ILE A 393 3.85 -5.03 -15.09
N GLY A 394 5.11 -4.74 -14.76
CA GLY A 394 6.04 -5.71 -14.18
C GLY A 394 5.55 -6.23 -12.82
N VAL A 395 5.17 -5.30 -11.94
CA VAL A 395 4.60 -5.60 -10.61
C VAL A 395 3.26 -6.33 -10.73
N ALA A 396 2.37 -5.88 -11.61
CA ALA A 396 1.10 -6.54 -11.88
C ALA A 396 1.29 -7.99 -12.34
N SER A 397 2.26 -8.22 -13.24
CA SER A 397 2.59 -9.54 -13.76
C SER A 397 3.20 -10.44 -12.68
N ALA A 398 4.15 -9.91 -11.89
CA ALA A 398 4.77 -10.64 -10.80
C ALA A 398 3.75 -11.07 -9.75
N LEU A 399 2.87 -10.15 -9.32
CA LEU A 399 1.79 -10.44 -8.38
C LEU A 399 0.82 -11.50 -8.95
N ALA A 400 0.41 -11.36 -10.22
CA ALA A 400 -0.51 -12.29 -10.87
C ALA A 400 0.09 -13.69 -11.03
N VAL A 401 1.34 -13.80 -11.47
CA VAL A 401 2.08 -15.08 -11.58
C VAL A 401 2.27 -15.71 -10.20
N GLY A 402 2.65 -14.89 -9.21
CA GLY A 402 2.69 -15.28 -7.81
C GLY A 402 1.39 -15.93 -7.38
N THR A 403 0.29 -15.23 -7.63
CA THR A 403 -1.06 -15.68 -7.31
C THR A 403 -1.38 -17.07 -7.90
N MET A 404 -0.80 -17.41 -9.05
CA MET A 404 -1.10 -18.67 -9.73
C MET A 404 -0.31 -19.90 -9.23
N ILE A 405 0.88 -19.71 -8.65
CA ILE A 405 1.83 -20.80 -8.39
C ILE A 405 1.85 -21.26 -6.92
N GLY A 406 1.77 -20.34 -5.95
CA GLY A 406 2.06 -20.62 -4.53
C GLY A 406 0.86 -20.89 -3.61
N TRP A 407 -0.35 -20.95 -4.13
CA TRP A 407 -1.59 -20.78 -3.35
C TRP A 407 -1.94 -21.91 -2.37
N ARG A 408 -1.53 -23.15 -2.65
CA ARG A 408 -2.06 -24.36 -1.98
C ARG A 408 -1.86 -24.34 -0.46
N ARG A 409 -0.66 -24.00 0.02
CA ARG A 409 -0.29 -24.13 1.45
C ARG A 409 -1.14 -23.22 2.35
N VAL A 410 -1.25 -21.94 1.99
CA VAL A 410 -1.95 -20.94 2.79
C VAL A 410 -3.48 -21.09 2.64
N ALA A 411 -3.97 -21.41 1.44
CA ALA A 411 -5.39 -21.63 1.20
C ALA A 411 -5.96 -22.77 2.07
N ILE A 412 -5.20 -23.85 2.24
CA ILE A 412 -5.57 -24.96 3.12
C ILE A 412 -5.71 -24.50 4.58
N THR A 413 -4.76 -23.70 5.09
CA THR A 413 -4.84 -23.19 6.45
C THR A 413 -6.05 -22.26 6.65
N ILE A 414 -6.33 -21.35 5.71
CA ILE A 414 -7.47 -20.42 5.84
C ILE A 414 -8.81 -21.15 5.73
N GLY A 415 -8.94 -22.07 4.77
CA GLY A 415 -10.20 -22.73 4.47
C GLY A 415 -10.59 -23.87 5.41
N GLU A 416 -9.61 -24.62 5.92
CA GLU A 416 -9.86 -25.81 6.75
C GLU A 416 -9.61 -25.59 8.24
N LYS A 417 -8.69 -24.69 8.64
CA LYS A 417 -8.20 -24.61 10.03
C LYS A 417 -8.74 -23.42 10.84
N ILE A 418 -9.45 -22.47 10.23
CA ILE A 418 -9.96 -21.28 10.95
C ILE A 418 -11.30 -21.59 11.66
N GLY A 419 -12.22 -22.29 11.01
CA GLY A 419 -13.55 -22.63 11.57
C GLY A 419 -13.61 -24.01 12.24
N LYS A 420 -14.36 -24.14 13.35
CA LYS A 420 -14.66 -25.47 13.95
C LYS A 420 -15.64 -26.30 13.11
N LYS A 421 -16.41 -25.64 12.24
CA LYS A 421 -17.31 -26.20 11.23
C LYS A 421 -16.98 -25.55 9.90
N GLY A 422 -17.20 -26.24 8.79
CA GLY A 422 -17.02 -25.67 7.45
C GLY A 422 -17.80 -24.35 7.28
N MET A 423 -17.24 -23.41 6.52
CA MET A 423 -17.83 -22.07 6.33
C MET A 423 -19.16 -22.14 5.58
N THR A 424 -20.17 -21.39 6.05
CA THR A 424 -21.46 -21.26 5.35
C THR A 424 -21.34 -20.32 4.16
N TYR A 425 -22.26 -20.42 3.19
CA TYR A 425 -22.22 -19.53 2.03
C TYR A 425 -22.46 -18.05 2.41
N ALA A 426 -23.33 -17.78 3.38
CA ALA A 426 -23.57 -16.43 3.90
C ALA A 426 -22.31 -15.82 4.50
N GLN A 427 -21.57 -16.61 5.30
CA GLN A 427 -20.30 -16.19 5.90
C GLN A 427 -19.26 -15.86 4.83
N GLY A 428 -19.10 -16.74 3.83
CA GLY A 428 -18.17 -16.52 2.72
C GLY A 428 -18.45 -15.20 1.98
N VAL A 429 -19.69 -14.99 1.53
CA VAL A 429 -20.06 -13.76 0.82
C VAL A 429 -19.87 -12.52 1.70
N SER A 430 -20.31 -12.58 2.96
CA SER A 430 -20.24 -11.42 3.87
C SER A 430 -18.80 -11.03 4.20
N ALA A 431 -17.94 -12.02 4.45
CA ALA A 431 -16.52 -11.79 4.71
C ALA A 431 -15.82 -11.22 3.47
N GLN A 432 -16.10 -11.75 2.27
CA GLN A 432 -15.48 -11.29 1.02
C GLN A 432 -15.92 -9.87 0.64
N ILE A 433 -17.21 -9.55 0.71
CA ILE A 433 -17.70 -8.20 0.40
C ILE A 433 -17.09 -7.18 1.37
N THR A 434 -17.11 -7.50 2.67
CA THR A 434 -16.51 -6.62 3.69
C THR A 434 -15.02 -6.40 3.43
N THR A 435 -14.30 -7.46 3.08
CA THR A 435 -12.87 -7.41 2.79
C THR A 435 -12.57 -6.59 1.53
N ALA A 436 -13.29 -6.86 0.44
CA ALA A 436 -13.12 -6.14 -0.83
C ALA A 436 -13.36 -4.63 -0.66
N LEU A 437 -14.43 -4.25 0.06
CA LEU A 437 -14.75 -2.84 0.33
C LEU A 437 -13.74 -2.19 1.26
N SER A 438 -13.36 -2.85 2.36
CA SER A 438 -12.42 -2.28 3.34
C SER A 438 -11.04 -2.05 2.72
N ILE A 439 -10.52 -3.03 1.96
CA ILE A 439 -9.24 -2.90 1.25
C ILE A 439 -9.36 -1.86 0.13
N GLY A 440 -10.48 -1.83 -0.60
CA GLY A 440 -10.70 -0.85 -1.67
C GLY A 440 -10.71 0.60 -1.15
N ILE A 441 -11.38 0.86 -0.02
CA ILE A 441 -11.38 2.17 0.64
C ILE A 441 -9.97 2.52 1.14
N ALA A 442 -9.25 1.57 1.74
CA ALA A 442 -7.88 1.80 2.17
C ALA A 442 -6.96 2.12 0.99
N SER A 443 -7.09 1.40 -0.13
CA SER A 443 -6.35 1.66 -1.36
C SER A 443 -6.63 3.06 -1.91
N TYR A 444 -7.91 3.45 -2.00
CA TYR A 444 -8.31 4.77 -2.50
C TYR A 444 -7.82 5.91 -1.59
N THR A 445 -7.73 5.68 -0.29
CA THR A 445 -7.22 6.66 0.69
C THR A 445 -5.70 6.65 0.84
N GLY A 446 -4.99 5.81 0.07
CA GLY A 446 -3.53 5.71 0.13
C GLY A 446 -3.00 5.07 1.42
N MET A 447 -3.84 4.31 2.15
CA MET A 447 -3.44 3.64 3.37
C MET A 447 -2.94 2.21 3.06
N PRO A 448 -1.66 1.90 3.32
CA PRO A 448 -1.20 0.51 3.28
C PRO A 448 -1.90 -0.26 4.41
N VAL A 449 -2.56 -1.36 4.04
CA VAL A 449 -3.26 -2.23 4.99
C VAL A 449 -2.84 -3.68 4.82
N SER A 450 -3.06 -4.48 5.85
CA SER A 450 -2.79 -5.91 5.81
C SER A 450 -4.01 -6.67 5.31
N THR A 451 -4.06 -6.93 4.00
CA THR A 451 -5.16 -7.62 3.32
C THR A 451 -5.49 -8.99 3.95
N THR A 452 -4.47 -9.76 4.29
CA THR A 452 -4.57 -11.06 4.97
C THR A 452 -5.24 -10.96 6.35
N GLN A 453 -4.96 -9.88 7.09
CA GLN A 453 -5.54 -9.64 8.42
C GLN A 453 -6.99 -9.17 8.31
N VAL A 454 -7.29 -8.30 7.35
CA VAL A 454 -8.67 -7.82 7.08
C VAL A 454 -9.57 -9.00 6.74
N LEU A 455 -9.14 -9.90 5.85
CA LEU A 455 -9.93 -11.08 5.52
C LEU A 455 -10.06 -12.02 6.71
N SER A 456 -8.95 -12.41 7.33
CA SER A 456 -8.97 -13.38 8.45
C SER A 456 -9.86 -12.89 9.58
N SER A 457 -9.83 -11.58 9.86
CA SER A 457 -10.68 -10.94 10.87
C SER A 457 -12.14 -10.84 10.42
N SER A 458 -12.40 -10.56 9.14
CA SER A 458 -13.76 -10.59 8.57
C SER A 458 -14.37 -11.99 8.69
N VAL A 459 -13.63 -13.04 8.33
CA VAL A 459 -14.06 -14.43 8.47
C VAL A 459 -14.32 -14.76 9.94
N ALA A 460 -13.40 -14.42 10.84
CA ALA A 460 -13.59 -14.62 12.29
C ALA A 460 -14.84 -13.90 12.81
N GLY A 461 -15.06 -12.64 12.41
CA GLY A 461 -16.25 -11.85 12.76
C GLY A 461 -17.56 -12.53 12.34
N THR A 462 -17.61 -13.04 11.11
CA THR A 462 -18.78 -13.81 10.65
C THR A 462 -19.01 -15.08 11.47
N MET A 463 -17.94 -15.79 11.86
CA MET A 463 -18.04 -17.05 12.61
C MET A 463 -18.45 -16.86 14.08
N ILE A 464 -18.00 -15.77 14.71
CA ILE A 464 -18.35 -15.41 16.09
C ILE A 464 -19.86 -15.15 16.18
N VAL A 465 -20.41 -14.35 15.27
CA VAL A 465 -21.83 -13.97 15.28
C VAL A 465 -22.75 -15.13 14.87
N ASP A 466 -22.30 -16.00 13.96
CA ASP A 466 -23.12 -17.11 13.45
C ASP A 466 -23.24 -18.28 14.45
N GLY A 467 -22.43 -18.30 15.52
CA GLY A 467 -22.40 -19.36 16.52
C GLY A 467 -21.65 -20.63 16.08
N GLY A 468 -20.92 -20.56 14.96
CA GLY A 468 -20.15 -21.69 14.42
C GLY A 468 -18.92 -22.06 15.27
N GLY A 469 -18.45 -21.13 16.09
CA GLY A 469 -17.26 -21.27 16.93
C GLY A 469 -15.96 -21.22 16.13
N VAL A 470 -14.97 -20.51 16.63
CA VAL A 470 -13.66 -20.36 15.96
C VAL A 470 -12.63 -21.25 16.67
N GLN A 471 -11.65 -21.78 15.92
CA GLN A 471 -10.62 -22.63 16.50
C GLN A 471 -9.61 -21.78 17.28
N SER A 472 -9.76 -21.72 18.61
CA SER A 472 -8.98 -20.84 19.50
C SER A 472 -7.46 -21.03 19.34
N LYS A 473 -6.97 -22.26 19.15
CA LYS A 473 -5.54 -22.54 18.90
C LYS A 473 -5.06 -21.89 17.60
N THR A 474 -5.82 -22.02 16.51
CA THR A 474 -5.45 -21.43 15.21
C THR A 474 -5.46 -19.89 15.29
N ILE A 475 -6.50 -19.29 15.89
CA ILE A 475 -6.55 -17.82 16.05
C ILE A 475 -5.38 -17.32 16.87
N LYS A 476 -5.07 -17.97 18.00
CA LYS A 476 -3.94 -17.58 18.86
C LYS A 476 -2.62 -17.62 18.08
N ASN A 477 -2.38 -18.67 17.30
CA ASN A 477 -1.17 -18.78 16.48
C ASN A 477 -1.11 -17.70 15.39
N ILE A 478 -2.22 -17.40 14.73
CA ILE A 478 -2.32 -16.35 13.71
C ILE A 478 -2.06 -14.98 14.35
N ALA A 479 -2.74 -14.65 15.45
CA ALA A 479 -2.56 -13.39 16.17
C ALA A 479 -1.13 -13.23 16.70
N LEU A 480 -0.53 -14.29 17.24
CA LEU A 480 0.87 -14.27 17.68
C LEU A 480 1.81 -13.99 16.51
N THR A 481 1.58 -14.62 15.36
CA THR A 481 2.37 -14.38 14.14
C THR A 481 2.26 -12.93 13.69
N TRP A 482 1.06 -12.34 13.74
CA TRP A 482 0.85 -10.94 13.37
C TRP A 482 1.61 -9.97 14.27
N VAL A 483 1.59 -10.20 15.58
CA VAL A 483 2.34 -9.40 16.55
C VAL A 483 3.86 -9.58 16.39
N LEU A 484 4.33 -10.81 16.15
CA LEU A 484 5.76 -11.12 16.02
C LEU A 484 6.36 -10.73 14.66
N THR A 485 5.56 -10.63 13.60
CA THR A 485 6.06 -10.33 12.25
C THR A 485 6.86 -9.03 12.23
N LEU A 486 6.36 -7.98 12.89
CA LEU A 486 7.00 -6.67 12.84
C LEU A 486 8.31 -6.60 13.63
N PRO A 487 8.39 -7.03 14.91
CA PRO A 487 9.66 -7.10 15.63
C PRO A 487 10.70 -7.97 14.95
N ILE A 488 10.31 -9.13 14.40
CA ILE A 488 11.25 -10.02 13.73
C ILE A 488 11.78 -9.39 12.44
N SER A 489 10.93 -8.71 11.67
CA SER A 489 11.35 -8.03 10.45
C SER A 489 12.27 -6.83 10.73
N ILE A 490 12.02 -6.08 11.80
CA ILE A 490 12.89 -5.01 12.29
C ILE A 490 14.28 -5.57 12.64
N LEU A 491 14.32 -6.62 13.46
CA LEU A 491 15.57 -7.23 13.90
C LEU A 491 16.34 -7.85 12.72
N LEU A 492 15.63 -8.55 11.83
CA LEU A 492 16.25 -9.24 10.70
C LEU A 492 16.88 -8.24 9.71
N SER A 493 16.13 -7.22 9.31
CA SER A 493 16.62 -6.18 8.38
C SER A 493 17.74 -5.33 8.99
N GLY A 494 17.60 -4.91 10.25
CA GLY A 494 18.63 -4.15 10.95
C GLY A 494 19.93 -4.95 11.14
N SER A 495 19.81 -6.26 11.46
CA SER A 495 20.99 -7.14 11.59
C SER A 495 21.65 -7.39 10.23
N LEU A 496 20.88 -7.62 9.17
CA LEU A 496 21.41 -7.77 7.81
C LEU A 496 22.14 -6.51 7.36
N PHE A 497 21.58 -5.34 7.62
CA PHE A 497 22.19 -4.07 7.27
C PHE A 497 23.49 -3.83 8.05
N TRP A 498 23.47 -4.05 9.37
CA TRP A 498 24.66 -3.91 10.20
C TRP A 498 25.78 -4.88 9.79
N LEU A 499 25.44 -6.12 9.41
CA LEU A 499 26.42 -7.08 8.88
C LEU A 499 26.96 -6.64 7.51
N ALA A 500 26.10 -6.21 6.59
CA ALA A 500 26.52 -5.69 5.30
C ALA A 500 27.47 -4.50 5.47
N GLN A 501 27.20 -3.65 6.45
CA GLN A 501 28.03 -2.49 6.76
C GLN A 501 29.43 -2.83 7.29
N LYS A 502 29.63 -4.03 7.85
CA LYS A 502 30.95 -4.50 8.28
C LYS A 502 31.76 -5.14 7.15
N LEU A 503 31.07 -5.56 6.08
CA LEU A 503 31.67 -6.24 4.93
C LEU A 503 32.11 -5.26 3.83
N ILE A 504 31.49 -4.08 3.81
CA ILE A 504 31.81 -2.93 2.97
C ILE A 504 32.68 -1.99 3.78
#